data_AF-A0A8C2KWZ3-F1
#
_entry.id   AF-A0A8C2KWZ3-F1
#
_cell.length_a   1.000
_cell.length_b   1.000
_cell.length_c   1.000
_cell.angle_alpha   90.00
_cell.angle_beta   90.00
_cell.angle_gamma   90.00
#
_symmetry.space_group_name_H-M   'P 1'
#
loop_
_entity.id
_entity.type
_entity.pdbx_description
1 polymer ?
#
loop_
_entity_poly.entity_id
_entity_poly.type
_entity_poly.pdbx_seq_one_letter_code
_entity_poly.pdbx_strand_id
1 'polypeptide(L)'
;MARLVAVCRDGEEDYLFLARQIPLYIDDSLTMVMEFPDSILDFDSYQINSSQMKQFIEHHSMLKQQDLNMALMVMSREVFSALSQSVPCVGCRRSVEHLFSQLTDSGYFALDPLTVGSSGVLSVTRACLTDPRKLYTLFYVHGSKLNSVIDSIPMSKKNKRCQLHSLDTHKPKPLGGSWMDVWELMSQECRDEVVLIDSTSLLETLETYLRKHRFCTDCKNKVLRAYNILVGDLDCSKEKGYCAALYEGLRCCPHEHHIHVCCETDFIAHLLGRAEPEFAGGYERRERHAKTIDIAQEEVLTCLGIHLYERLHRIWQKLRAEEQTWQMLFYLGIDALRKSFEMAVERVQGISRLEQLCEELSEEERAKELKQEKKRQKRKNRRKNKCGFEQEVEGEKDKSLDEVMTDLMRLCSSPSLSSLIALFIILPEILQ
;
A
#
# COMPACT_ATOMS: atom_id res chain seq x y z
N MET A 1 6.05 -4.86 -1.94
CA MET A 1 5.01 -5.84 -2.27
C MET A 1 5.26 -7.09 -1.47
N ALA A 2 4.19 -7.75 -1.04
CA ALA A 2 4.30 -9.03 -0.36
C ALA A 2 4.83 -10.13 -1.32
N ARG A 3 5.52 -11.13 -0.76
CA ARG A 3 6.11 -12.24 -1.49
C ARG A 3 5.39 -13.54 -1.17
N LEU A 4 5.45 -14.50 -2.08
CA LEU A 4 4.97 -15.87 -1.86
C LEU A 4 6.19 -16.75 -1.63
N VAL A 5 6.40 -17.21 -0.40
CA VAL A 5 7.70 -17.76 0.03
C VAL A 5 7.70 -19.28 0.16
N ALA A 6 6.54 -19.89 0.42
CA ALA A 6 6.39 -21.34 0.57
C ALA A 6 4.94 -21.78 0.23
N VAL A 7 4.71 -23.09 0.18
CA VAL A 7 3.39 -23.71 -0.02
C VAL A 7 3.02 -24.52 1.22
N CYS A 8 1.80 -24.35 1.73
CA CYS A 8 1.28 -25.20 2.80
C CYS A 8 0.63 -26.42 2.15
N ARG A 9 1.18 -27.62 2.40
CA ARG A 9 0.64 -28.86 1.82
C ARG A 9 -0.49 -29.41 2.69
N ASP A 10 -1.52 -29.94 2.05
CA ASP A 10 -2.63 -30.59 2.74
C ASP A 10 -2.12 -31.73 3.64
N GLY A 11 -2.48 -31.69 4.92
CA GLY A 11 -2.05 -32.65 5.94
C GLY A 11 -0.85 -32.22 6.78
N GLU A 12 -0.21 -31.09 6.47
CA GLU A 12 0.75 -30.42 7.37
C GLU A 12 0.01 -29.43 8.27
N GLU A 13 -0.59 -29.94 9.35
CA GLU A 13 -1.35 -29.11 10.32
C GLU A 13 -0.48 -28.07 11.06
N ASP A 14 0.85 -28.19 10.97
CA ASP A 14 1.83 -27.43 11.78
C ASP A 14 2.79 -26.55 10.94
N TYR A 15 2.33 -25.86 9.90
CA TYR A 15 3.20 -24.87 9.24
C TYR A 15 3.57 -23.74 10.21
N LEU A 16 4.87 -23.57 10.46
CA LEU A 16 5.38 -22.55 11.37
C LEU A 16 5.58 -21.21 10.65
N PHE A 17 4.58 -20.34 10.75
CA PHE A 17 4.66 -18.98 10.21
C PHE A 17 5.68 -18.13 10.97
N LEU A 18 6.59 -17.52 10.23
CA LEU A 18 7.54 -16.54 10.77
C LEU A 18 6.83 -15.19 11.00
N ALA A 19 7.58 -14.23 11.56
CA ALA A 19 7.12 -12.85 11.65
C ALA A 19 6.73 -12.34 10.25
N ARG A 20 5.63 -11.60 10.19
CA ARG A 20 5.08 -11.05 8.94
C ARG A 20 4.70 -12.06 7.88
N GLN A 21 4.38 -13.29 8.29
CA GLN A 21 3.82 -14.30 7.41
C GLN A 21 2.37 -14.63 7.78
N ILE A 22 1.54 -14.88 6.77
CA ILE A 22 0.18 -15.41 6.91
C ILE A 22 -0.10 -16.47 5.83
N PRO A 23 -1.03 -17.40 6.06
CA PRO A 23 -1.55 -18.23 5.00
C PRO A 23 -2.37 -17.41 4.00
N LEU A 24 -2.17 -17.67 2.72
CA LEU A 24 -2.92 -17.14 1.60
C LEU A 24 -3.68 -18.27 0.90
N TYR A 25 -4.99 -18.31 1.14
CA TYR A 25 -5.88 -19.32 0.57
C TYR A 25 -6.26 -18.95 -0.88
N ILE A 26 -5.70 -19.69 -1.85
CA ILE A 26 -5.94 -19.46 -3.28
C ILE A 26 -7.24 -20.16 -3.69
N ASP A 27 -7.34 -21.46 -3.41
CA ASP A 27 -8.49 -22.34 -3.58
C ASP A 27 -8.40 -23.52 -2.61
N ASP A 28 -9.28 -24.51 -2.76
CA ASP A 28 -9.43 -25.62 -1.82
C ASP A 28 -8.20 -26.55 -1.77
N SER A 29 -7.35 -26.54 -2.80
CA SER A 29 -6.17 -27.41 -2.89
C SER A 29 -4.84 -26.64 -2.82
N LEU A 30 -4.86 -25.30 -2.85
CA LEU A 30 -3.65 -24.49 -2.84
C LEU A 30 -3.70 -23.41 -1.75
N THR A 31 -2.86 -23.58 -0.74
CA THR A 31 -2.54 -22.56 0.25
C THR A 31 -1.07 -22.18 0.15
N MET A 32 -0.78 -20.89 0.03
CA MET A 32 0.60 -20.37 -0.04
C MET A 32 0.93 -19.53 1.19
N VAL A 33 2.21 -19.35 1.47
CA VAL A 33 2.69 -18.51 2.57
C VAL A 33 3.03 -17.14 2.01
N MET A 34 2.29 -16.14 2.49
CA MET A 34 2.47 -14.74 2.10
C MET A 34 3.30 -14.00 3.14
N GLU A 35 4.38 -13.38 2.69
CA GLU A 35 5.32 -12.63 3.52
C GLU A 35 5.26 -11.12 3.21
N PHE A 36 5.07 -10.28 4.23
CA PHE A 36 5.06 -8.82 4.08
C PHE A 36 6.46 -8.22 4.16
N PRO A 37 6.77 -7.17 3.37
CA PRO A 37 8.12 -6.64 3.25
C PRO A 37 8.64 -5.93 4.50
N ASP A 38 9.96 -6.03 4.73
CA ASP A 38 10.66 -5.36 5.83
C ASP A 38 10.79 -3.85 5.72
N SER A 39 10.80 -3.34 4.49
CA SER A 39 11.00 -1.93 4.18
C SER A 39 9.95 -0.99 4.79
N ILE A 40 8.83 -1.54 5.28
CA ILE A 40 7.78 -0.75 5.93
C ILE A 40 8.25 -0.18 7.27
N LEU A 41 9.32 -0.71 7.86
CA LEU A 41 9.81 -0.37 9.20
C LEU A 41 11.31 -0.04 9.25
N ASP A 42 11.83 0.68 8.27
CA ASP A 42 13.20 1.14 8.35
C ASP A 42 13.32 2.26 9.40
N PHE A 43 13.51 1.86 10.67
CA PHE A 43 13.57 2.78 11.81
C PHE A 43 14.80 3.69 11.79
N ASP A 44 15.84 3.32 11.04
CA ASP A 44 17.17 3.94 11.09
C ASP A 44 17.44 4.92 9.94
N SER A 45 16.66 4.89 8.84
CA SER A 45 16.92 5.73 7.67
C SER A 45 16.28 7.12 7.68
N TYR A 46 15.41 7.42 8.66
CA TYR A 46 14.68 8.68 8.67
C TYR A 46 15.46 9.81 9.37
N GLN A 47 15.65 10.94 8.68
CA GLN A 47 16.11 12.18 9.31
C GLN A 47 14.98 12.76 10.16
N ILE A 48 15.00 12.44 11.45
CA ILE A 48 13.98 12.90 12.39
C ILE A 48 14.26 14.35 12.80
N ASN A 49 13.23 15.20 12.76
CA ASN A 49 13.32 16.54 13.30
C ASN A 49 13.65 16.50 14.80
N SER A 50 14.80 17.06 15.16
CA SER A 50 15.32 17.04 16.52
C SER A 50 14.39 17.68 17.56
N SER A 51 13.55 18.65 17.18
CA SER A 51 12.61 19.30 18.11
C SER A 51 11.40 18.42 18.41
N GLN A 52 10.78 17.83 17.38
CA GLN A 52 9.62 16.95 17.53
C GLN A 52 9.97 15.68 18.30
N MET A 53 11.15 15.10 18.05
CA MET A 53 11.64 13.95 18.81
C MET A 53 11.87 14.30 20.29
N LYS A 54 12.45 15.47 20.60
CA LYS A 54 12.63 15.91 21.99
C LYS A 54 11.28 16.03 22.71
N GLN A 55 10.31 16.68 22.09
CA GLN A 55 8.96 16.81 22.64
C GLN A 55 8.31 15.43 22.87
N PHE A 56 8.47 14.50 21.92
CA PHE A 56 7.96 13.15 22.10
C PHE A 56 8.62 12.41 23.26
N ILE A 57 9.94 12.51 23.40
CA ILE A 57 10.68 11.90 24.52
C ILE A 57 10.20 12.48 25.86
N GLU A 58 9.95 13.79 25.92
CA GLU A 58 9.37 14.45 27.09
C GLU A 58 7.99 13.84 27.40
N HIS A 59 7.05 13.80 26.44
CA HIS A 59 5.73 13.20 26.61
C HIS A 59 5.80 11.72 27.05
N HIS A 60 6.67 10.95 26.42
CA HIS A 60 6.91 9.55 26.78
C HIS A 60 7.40 9.42 28.23
N SER A 61 8.29 10.32 28.68
CA SER A 61 8.81 10.30 30.05
C SER A 61 7.81 10.74 31.13
N MET A 62 6.73 11.44 30.75
CA MET A 62 5.66 11.83 31.66
C MET A 62 4.78 10.65 32.10
N LEU A 63 4.66 9.62 31.24
CA LEU A 63 3.88 8.43 31.55
C LEU A 63 4.71 7.46 32.39
N LYS A 64 4.17 7.03 33.54
CA LYS A 64 4.75 5.92 34.29
C LYS A 64 4.63 4.64 33.46
N GLN A 65 5.48 3.65 33.75
CA GLN A 65 5.48 2.38 33.00
C GLN A 65 4.10 1.71 32.91
N GLN A 66 3.32 1.75 34.01
CA GLN A 66 1.96 1.19 34.01
C GLN A 66 1.02 1.97 33.10
N ASP A 67 1.06 3.31 33.15
CA ASP A 67 0.24 4.18 32.32
C ASP A 67 0.62 4.07 30.85
N LEU A 68 1.92 3.96 30.54
CA LEU A 68 2.42 3.73 29.19
C LEU A 68 1.94 2.39 28.64
N ASN A 69 2.03 1.31 29.44
CA ASN A 69 1.53 -0.01 29.03
C ASN A 69 0.03 0.05 28.73
N MET A 70 -0.77 0.70 29.58
CA MET A 70 -2.21 0.88 29.33
C MET A 70 -2.49 1.75 28.10
N ALA A 71 -1.71 2.81 27.89
CA ALA A 71 -1.86 3.70 26.74
C ALA A 71 -1.54 2.99 25.42
N LEU A 72 -0.71 1.95 25.45
CA LEU A 72 -0.34 1.13 24.30
C LEU A 72 -1.14 -0.18 24.21
N MET A 73 -2.31 -0.24 24.86
CA MET A 73 -3.27 -1.34 24.72
C MET A 73 -4.58 -0.80 24.16
N VAL A 74 -4.96 -1.25 22.96
CA VAL A 74 -6.19 -0.84 22.29
C VAL A 74 -7.07 -2.06 22.05
N MET A 75 -8.34 -1.97 22.42
CA MET A 75 -9.28 -3.07 22.23
C MET A 75 -9.75 -3.15 20.77
N SER A 76 -10.06 -4.36 20.30
CA SER A 76 -10.62 -4.60 18.96
C SER A 76 -11.78 -3.67 18.59
N ARG A 77 -12.69 -3.40 19.54
CA ARG A 77 -13.82 -2.45 19.36
C ARG A 77 -13.39 -1.04 18.96
N GLU A 78 -12.25 -0.56 19.46
CA GLU A 78 -11.73 0.78 19.17
C GLU A 78 -11.11 0.80 17.78
N VAL A 79 -10.38 -0.25 17.42
CA VAL A 79 -9.84 -0.45 16.05
C VAL A 79 -10.98 -0.50 15.04
N PHE A 80 -12.03 -1.31 15.29
CA PHE A 80 -13.17 -1.44 14.37
C PHE A 80 -14.02 -0.17 14.28
N SER A 81 -14.15 0.57 15.38
CA SER A 81 -14.78 1.89 15.37
C SER A 81 -14.02 2.84 14.44
N ALA A 82 -12.70 2.93 14.57
CA ALA A 82 -11.87 3.75 13.68
C ALA A 82 -11.94 3.28 12.22
N LEU A 83 -11.90 1.96 11.98
CA LEU A 83 -12.06 1.35 10.65
C LEU A 83 -13.36 1.80 9.99
N SER A 84 -14.46 1.79 10.74
CA SER A 84 -15.78 2.14 10.23
C SER A 84 -15.90 3.60 9.78
N GLN A 85 -15.13 4.49 10.41
CA GLN A 85 -15.09 5.93 10.14
C GLN A 85 -14.17 6.27 8.96
N SER A 86 -13.03 5.58 8.85
CA SER A 86 -12.00 5.89 7.85
C SER A 86 -12.21 5.17 6.52
N VAL A 87 -12.81 3.98 6.51
CA VAL A 87 -12.87 3.12 5.31
C VAL A 87 -14.30 3.02 4.76
N PRO A 88 -14.57 3.54 3.56
CA PRO A 88 -15.92 3.52 2.99
C PRO A 88 -16.31 2.16 2.40
N CYS A 89 -15.35 1.31 2.02
CA CYS A 89 -15.64 0.01 1.43
C CYS A 89 -16.04 -1.03 2.48
N VAL A 90 -17.30 -1.48 2.46
CA VAL A 90 -17.79 -2.56 3.36
C VAL A 90 -16.96 -3.85 3.22
N GLY A 91 -16.52 -4.20 2.01
CA GLY A 91 -15.67 -5.37 1.76
C GLY A 91 -14.35 -5.27 2.51
N CYS A 92 -13.61 -4.15 2.34
CA CYS A 92 -12.35 -3.95 3.05
C CYS A 92 -12.51 -3.98 4.57
N ARG A 93 -13.61 -3.41 5.10
CA ARG A 93 -13.87 -3.45 6.54
C ARG A 93 -14.01 -4.88 7.05
N ARG A 94 -14.81 -5.70 6.36
CA ARG A 94 -14.98 -7.12 6.70
C ARG A 94 -13.68 -7.91 6.58
N SER A 95 -12.87 -7.66 5.55
CA SER A 95 -11.57 -8.32 5.40
C SER A 95 -10.62 -7.98 6.56
N VAL A 96 -10.58 -6.71 6.98
CA VAL A 96 -9.75 -6.28 8.13
C VAL A 96 -10.25 -6.91 9.44
N GLU A 97 -11.55 -6.94 9.67
CA GLU A 97 -12.15 -7.61 10.84
C GLU A 97 -11.84 -9.12 10.85
N HIS A 98 -11.92 -9.76 9.68
CA HIS A 98 -11.59 -11.18 9.52
C HIS A 98 -10.11 -11.46 9.79
N LEU A 99 -9.20 -10.68 9.20
CA LEU A 99 -7.76 -10.80 9.46
C LEU A 99 -7.45 -10.57 10.94
N PHE A 100 -8.02 -9.56 11.58
CA PHE A 100 -7.82 -9.31 13.01
C PHE A 100 -8.26 -10.53 13.86
N SER A 101 -9.41 -11.12 13.53
CA SER A 101 -9.92 -12.31 14.22
C SER A 101 -9.01 -13.51 14.00
N GLN A 102 -8.57 -13.75 12.76
CA GLN A 102 -7.62 -14.81 12.43
C GLN A 102 -6.31 -14.66 13.21
N LEU A 103 -5.76 -13.45 13.33
CA LEU A 103 -4.55 -13.19 14.11
C LEU A 103 -4.76 -13.37 15.62
N THR A 104 -5.97 -13.08 16.11
CA THR A 104 -6.36 -13.32 17.51
C THR A 104 -6.39 -14.82 17.84
N ASP A 105 -6.94 -15.62 16.92
CA ASP A 105 -7.13 -17.07 17.10
C ASP A 105 -5.84 -17.86 16.87
N SER A 106 -5.06 -17.48 15.86
CA SER A 106 -3.83 -18.19 15.45
C SER A 106 -2.57 -17.76 16.22
N GLY A 107 -2.53 -16.53 16.72
CA GLY A 107 -1.34 -15.96 17.34
C GLY A 107 -0.19 -15.63 16.38
N TYR A 108 -0.44 -15.58 15.06
CA TYR A 108 0.60 -15.24 14.09
C TYR A 108 1.17 -13.84 14.31
N PHE A 109 2.50 -13.70 14.19
CA PHE A 109 3.21 -12.42 14.31
C PHE A 109 3.21 -11.62 12.99
N ALA A 110 2.07 -11.63 12.30
CA ALA A 110 1.95 -11.03 10.96
C ALA A 110 2.12 -9.51 10.96
N LEU A 111 1.76 -8.84 12.05
CA LEU A 111 1.74 -7.37 12.15
C LEU A 111 2.99 -6.79 12.83
N ASP A 112 4.07 -7.55 13.02
CA ASP A 112 5.29 -7.07 13.69
C ASP A 112 5.69 -5.66 13.17
N PRO A 113 5.84 -4.66 14.06
CA PRO A 113 6.08 -4.76 15.50
C PRO A 113 4.79 -4.63 16.33
N LEU A 114 3.61 -4.61 15.70
CA LEU A 114 2.33 -4.69 16.39
C LEU A 114 2.04 -6.14 16.77
N THR A 115 1.33 -6.30 17.87
CA THR A 115 0.92 -7.60 18.40
C THR A 115 -0.57 -7.61 18.65
N VAL A 116 -1.25 -8.69 18.28
CA VAL A 116 -2.64 -8.95 18.63
C VAL A 116 -2.66 -10.08 19.65
N GLY A 117 -3.09 -9.80 20.87
CA GLY A 117 -3.24 -10.81 21.91
C GLY A 117 -4.55 -11.58 21.75
N SER A 118 -4.62 -12.79 22.30
CA SER A 118 -5.81 -13.68 22.26
C SER A 118 -7.08 -13.08 22.88
N SER A 119 -6.95 -12.03 23.70
CA SER A 119 -8.08 -11.26 24.22
C SER A 119 -8.60 -10.18 23.25
N GLY A 120 -8.10 -10.14 22.01
CA GLY A 120 -8.43 -9.11 21.02
C GLY A 120 -7.85 -7.74 21.35
N VAL A 121 -6.70 -7.70 22.06
CA VAL A 121 -5.98 -6.47 22.41
C VAL A 121 -4.84 -6.26 21.42
N LEU A 122 -4.85 -5.12 20.75
CA LEU A 122 -3.76 -4.65 19.91
C LEU A 122 -2.74 -3.88 20.76
N SER A 123 -1.47 -4.20 20.60
CA SER A 123 -0.35 -3.53 21.27
C SER A 123 0.90 -3.53 20.38
N VAL A 124 2.06 -3.20 20.94
CA VAL A 124 3.38 -3.24 20.31
C VAL A 124 4.29 -4.23 21.03
N THR A 125 5.31 -4.74 20.34
CA THR A 125 6.33 -5.59 20.96
C THR A 125 7.05 -4.86 22.09
N ARG A 126 7.54 -5.61 23.09
CA ARG A 126 8.27 -5.07 24.24
C ARG A 126 9.52 -4.28 23.84
N ALA A 127 10.20 -4.72 22.77
CA ALA A 127 11.36 -4.03 22.22
C ALA A 127 11.01 -2.67 21.60
N CYS A 128 9.80 -2.53 21.04
CA CYS A 128 9.30 -1.24 20.56
C CYS A 128 8.86 -0.36 21.73
N LEU A 129 8.10 -0.91 22.68
CA LEU A 129 7.55 -0.19 23.84
C LEU A 129 8.62 0.50 24.69
N THR A 130 9.80 -0.10 24.81
CA THR A 130 10.91 0.41 25.65
C THR A 130 11.82 1.41 24.95
N ASP A 131 11.63 1.64 23.65
CA ASP A 131 12.45 2.54 22.84
C ASP A 131 11.60 3.70 22.31
N PRO A 132 11.70 4.90 22.93
CA PRO A 132 10.94 6.07 22.50
C PRO A 132 11.20 6.44 21.04
N ARG A 133 12.38 6.15 20.50
CA ARG A 133 12.68 6.46 19.10
C ARG A 133 11.91 5.56 18.15
N LYS A 134 11.83 4.26 18.46
CA LYS A 134 11.02 3.31 17.68
C LYS A 134 9.54 3.66 17.75
N LEU A 135 9.02 4.00 18.93
CA LEU A 135 7.64 4.44 19.09
C LEU A 135 7.35 5.73 18.30
N TYR A 136 8.23 6.72 18.37
CA TYR A 136 8.08 7.95 17.59
C TYR A 136 8.01 7.67 16.09
N THR A 137 8.97 6.90 15.58
CA THR A 137 9.01 6.54 14.16
C THR A 137 7.77 5.76 13.76
N LEU A 138 7.33 4.80 14.58
CA LEU A 138 6.08 4.07 14.36
C LEU A 138 4.88 5.03 14.26
N PHE A 139 4.69 5.93 15.21
CA PHE A 139 3.51 6.80 15.29
C PHE A 139 3.47 7.95 14.30
N TYR A 140 4.61 8.61 14.06
CA TYR A 140 4.64 9.88 13.33
C TYR A 140 5.26 9.73 11.94
N VAL A 141 6.13 8.75 11.71
CA VAL A 141 6.69 8.47 10.38
C VAL A 141 5.85 7.43 9.64
N HIS A 142 5.53 6.31 10.28
CA HIS A 142 4.69 5.29 9.66
C HIS A 142 3.19 5.58 9.82
N GLY A 143 2.75 6.01 11.01
CA GLY A 143 1.34 6.33 11.27
C GLY A 143 0.77 7.50 10.46
N SER A 144 1.59 8.36 9.87
CA SER A 144 1.14 9.40 8.94
C SER A 144 0.72 8.85 7.57
N LYS A 145 1.08 7.61 7.24
CA LYS A 145 0.79 6.97 5.94
C LYS A 145 -0.64 6.43 5.82
N LEU A 146 -1.40 6.30 6.91
CA LEU A 146 -2.75 5.71 6.91
C LEU A 146 -3.68 6.36 5.87
N ASN A 147 -3.82 7.68 5.91
CA ASN A 147 -4.69 8.40 4.98
C ASN A 147 -4.23 8.22 3.53
N SER A 148 -2.91 8.31 3.29
CA SER A 148 -2.34 8.06 1.96
C SER A 148 -2.65 6.65 1.44
N VAL A 149 -2.60 5.64 2.30
CA VAL A 149 -2.95 4.26 1.93
C VAL A 149 -4.42 4.16 1.58
N ILE A 150 -5.31 4.67 2.43
CA ILE A 150 -6.77 4.64 2.19
C ILE A 150 -7.14 5.40 0.91
N ASP A 151 -6.58 6.59 0.71
CA ASP A 151 -6.85 7.46 -0.44
C ASP A 151 -6.30 6.89 -1.76
N SER A 152 -5.23 6.08 -1.68
CA SER A 152 -4.65 5.40 -2.85
C SER A 152 -5.50 4.25 -3.38
N ILE A 153 -6.44 3.71 -2.58
CA ILE A 153 -7.29 2.59 -3.00
C ILE A 153 -8.25 3.07 -4.08
N PRO A 154 -8.20 2.52 -5.31
CA PRO A 154 -9.10 2.95 -6.36
C PRO A 154 -10.55 2.54 -6.05
N MET A 155 -11.42 3.54 -5.87
CA MET A 155 -12.82 3.35 -5.52
C MET A 155 -13.76 3.62 -6.70
N SER A 156 -14.81 2.81 -6.81
CA SER A 156 -15.90 3.09 -7.75
C SER A 156 -16.75 4.26 -7.27
N LYS A 157 -16.97 5.22 -8.16
CA LYS A 157 -17.79 6.42 -7.89
C LYS A 157 -19.26 6.10 -7.59
N LYS A 158 -19.77 4.95 -8.04
CA LYS A 158 -21.20 4.59 -7.92
C LYS A 158 -21.55 3.96 -6.57
N ASN A 159 -20.66 3.14 -6.01
CA ASN A 159 -20.97 2.30 -4.85
C ASN A 159 -19.94 2.38 -3.72
N LYS A 160 -18.92 3.25 -3.85
CA LYS A 160 -17.81 3.37 -2.90
C LYS A 160 -17.17 2.01 -2.55
N ARG A 161 -17.12 1.08 -3.50
CA ARG A 161 -16.37 -0.18 -3.36
C ARG A 161 -15.00 -0.05 -4.03
N CYS A 162 -13.98 -0.68 -3.47
CA CYS A 162 -12.68 -0.76 -4.12
C CYS A 162 -12.74 -1.71 -5.33
N GLN A 163 -11.76 -1.62 -6.21
CA GLN A 163 -11.67 -2.53 -7.36
C GLN A 163 -11.67 -4.00 -6.93
N LEU A 164 -10.89 -4.36 -5.89
CA LEU A 164 -10.77 -5.74 -5.40
C LEU A 164 -12.08 -6.31 -4.79
N HIS A 165 -13.01 -5.45 -4.36
CA HIS A 165 -14.34 -5.84 -3.87
C HIS A 165 -15.48 -5.43 -4.83
N SER A 166 -15.13 -5.00 -6.05
CA SER A 166 -16.06 -4.76 -7.14
C SER A 166 -16.13 -6.01 -8.02
N LEU A 167 -17.31 -6.34 -8.55
CA LEU A 167 -17.50 -7.53 -9.40
C LEU A 167 -16.64 -7.49 -10.69
N ASP A 168 -16.17 -6.32 -11.10
CA ASP A 168 -15.43 -6.08 -12.34
C ASP A 168 -13.99 -6.62 -12.34
N THR A 169 -13.41 -6.96 -11.17
CA THR A 169 -12.05 -7.50 -11.09
C THR A 169 -11.99 -8.99 -11.37
N HIS A 170 -13.07 -9.74 -11.17
CA HIS A 170 -13.11 -11.21 -11.35
C HIS A 170 -12.83 -11.69 -12.78
N LYS A 171 -12.89 -10.81 -13.78
CA LYS A 171 -12.53 -11.19 -15.15
C LYS A 171 -11.05 -10.92 -15.40
N PRO A 172 -10.28 -11.93 -15.83
CA PRO A 172 -8.91 -11.72 -16.28
C PRO A 172 -8.94 -10.72 -17.45
N LYS A 173 -8.22 -9.61 -17.30
CA LYS A 173 -8.09 -8.59 -18.35
C LYS A 173 -6.67 -8.68 -18.90
N PRO A 174 -6.47 -8.55 -20.23
CA PRO A 174 -5.15 -8.64 -20.86
C PRO A 174 -4.12 -7.66 -20.27
N LEU A 175 -4.59 -6.57 -19.65
CA LEU A 175 -3.78 -5.49 -19.09
C LEU A 175 -3.99 -5.32 -17.56
N GLY A 176 -4.61 -6.27 -16.88
CA GLY A 176 -4.89 -6.21 -15.44
C GLY A 176 -3.86 -6.95 -14.61
N GLY A 177 -2.76 -6.29 -14.24
CA GLY A 177 -1.63 -6.88 -13.52
C GLY A 177 -0.79 -7.79 -14.43
N SER A 178 0.52 -7.54 -14.55
CA SER A 178 1.35 -8.47 -15.32
C SER A 178 1.41 -9.77 -14.52
N TRP A 179 1.15 -10.92 -15.15
CA TRP A 179 1.41 -12.22 -14.51
C TRP A 179 2.87 -12.29 -13.99
N MET A 180 3.79 -11.55 -14.63
CA MET A 180 5.16 -11.34 -14.18
C MET A 180 5.25 -10.68 -12.81
N ASP A 181 4.37 -9.72 -12.49
CA ASP A 181 4.36 -9.01 -11.20
C ASP A 181 4.20 -10.00 -10.04
N VAL A 182 3.50 -11.11 -10.25
CA VAL A 182 3.31 -12.16 -9.24
C VAL A 182 4.34 -13.27 -9.37
N TRP A 183 4.68 -13.65 -10.60
CA TRP A 183 5.71 -14.65 -10.86
C TRP A 183 7.06 -14.29 -10.22
N GLU A 184 7.46 -13.02 -10.30
CA GLU A 184 8.69 -12.50 -9.70
C GLU A 184 8.66 -12.47 -8.16
N LEU A 185 7.46 -12.42 -7.57
CA LEU A 185 7.27 -12.41 -6.11
C LEU A 185 7.21 -13.82 -5.50
N MET A 186 7.13 -14.86 -6.33
CA MET A 186 7.10 -16.27 -5.90
C MET A 186 8.50 -16.85 -5.71
N SER A 187 8.67 -17.64 -4.66
CA SER A 187 9.78 -18.58 -4.51
C SER A 187 9.69 -19.69 -5.56
N GLN A 188 10.78 -20.42 -5.77
CA GLN A 188 10.80 -21.52 -6.74
C GLN A 188 9.76 -22.60 -6.38
N GLU A 189 9.61 -22.92 -5.09
CA GLU A 189 8.60 -23.87 -4.62
C GLU A 189 7.17 -23.43 -4.99
N CYS A 190 6.83 -22.16 -4.77
CA CYS A 190 5.52 -21.65 -5.17
C CYS A 190 5.31 -21.71 -6.69
N ARG A 191 6.36 -21.46 -7.49
CA ARG A 191 6.29 -21.54 -8.95
C ARG A 191 6.09 -22.98 -9.42
N ASP A 192 6.81 -23.93 -8.81
CA ASP A 192 6.69 -25.37 -9.11
C ASP A 192 5.26 -25.86 -8.87
N GLU A 193 4.61 -25.38 -7.81
CA GLU A 193 3.21 -25.70 -7.49
C GLU A 193 2.22 -25.08 -8.49
N VAL A 194 2.49 -23.86 -8.97
CA VAL A 194 1.64 -23.19 -9.98
C VAL A 194 1.65 -23.93 -11.32
N VAL A 195 2.81 -24.45 -11.71
CA VAL A 195 3.00 -25.16 -12.99
C VAL A 195 2.64 -26.64 -12.92
N LEU A 196 2.27 -27.14 -11.74
CA LEU A 196 1.68 -28.46 -11.52
C LEU A 196 0.18 -28.38 -11.73
N ILE A 197 -0.33 -29.00 -12.80
CA ILE A 197 -1.73 -28.92 -13.21
C ILE A 197 -2.39 -30.28 -13.07
N ASP A 198 -3.51 -30.34 -12.36
CA ASP A 198 -4.37 -31.52 -12.35
C ASP A 198 -5.01 -31.75 -13.73
N SER A 199 -4.94 -32.98 -14.22
CA SER A 199 -5.43 -33.35 -15.54
C SER A 199 -6.94 -33.14 -15.66
N THR A 200 -7.71 -33.41 -14.61
CA THR A 200 -9.18 -33.24 -14.65
C THR A 200 -9.55 -31.76 -14.77
N SER A 201 -8.85 -30.89 -14.05
CA SER A 201 -9.00 -29.44 -14.10
C SER A 201 -8.62 -28.86 -15.47
N LEU A 202 -7.60 -29.42 -16.13
CA LEU A 202 -7.28 -29.05 -17.51
C LEU A 202 -8.36 -29.53 -18.50
N LEU A 203 -8.90 -30.73 -18.32
CA LEU A 203 -9.97 -31.26 -19.17
C LEU A 203 -11.23 -30.38 -19.10
N GLU A 204 -11.62 -29.92 -17.90
CA GLU A 204 -12.73 -28.97 -17.74
C GLU A 204 -12.49 -27.66 -18.50
N THR A 205 -11.25 -27.16 -18.45
CA THR A 205 -10.79 -25.98 -19.19
C THR A 205 -10.95 -26.21 -20.71
N LEU A 206 -10.48 -27.36 -21.19
CA LEU A 206 -10.54 -27.79 -22.59
C LEU A 206 -11.97 -27.91 -23.09
N GLU A 207 -12.86 -28.54 -22.33
CA GLU A 207 -14.28 -28.69 -22.69
C GLU A 207 -14.99 -27.34 -22.77
N THR A 208 -14.73 -26.46 -21.81
CA THR A 208 -15.26 -25.10 -21.79
C THR A 208 -14.78 -24.30 -23.00
N TYR A 209 -13.49 -24.42 -23.33
CA TYR A 209 -12.87 -23.81 -24.50
C TYR A 209 -13.50 -24.31 -25.82
N LEU A 210 -13.58 -25.63 -26.01
CA LEU A 210 -14.14 -26.24 -27.21
C LEU A 210 -15.61 -25.87 -27.42
N ARG A 211 -16.38 -25.73 -26.33
CA ARG A 211 -17.77 -25.27 -26.35
C ARG A 211 -17.87 -23.80 -26.74
N LYS A 212 -17.02 -22.93 -26.16
CA LYS A 212 -16.96 -21.49 -26.45
C LYS A 212 -16.68 -21.22 -27.95
N HIS A 213 -15.80 -22.00 -28.57
CA HIS A 213 -15.34 -21.82 -29.96
C HIS A 213 -16.05 -22.70 -31.01
N ARG A 214 -17.11 -23.42 -30.62
CA ARG A 214 -17.99 -24.17 -31.54
C ARG A 214 -17.27 -25.17 -32.45
N PHE A 215 -16.25 -25.87 -31.95
CA PHE A 215 -15.59 -26.92 -32.71
C PHE A 215 -16.60 -28.00 -33.16
N CYS A 216 -16.50 -28.45 -34.42
CA CYS A 216 -17.25 -29.61 -34.89
C CYS A 216 -16.78 -30.91 -34.19
N THR A 217 -17.60 -31.95 -34.21
CA THR A 217 -17.33 -33.23 -33.52
C THR A 217 -15.98 -33.82 -33.90
N ASP A 218 -15.63 -33.82 -35.19
CA ASP A 218 -14.35 -34.39 -35.65
C ASP A 218 -13.13 -33.62 -35.20
N CYS A 219 -13.24 -32.29 -35.04
CA CYS A 219 -12.14 -31.48 -34.51
C CYS A 219 -12.05 -31.63 -32.99
N LYS A 220 -13.18 -31.69 -32.27
CA LYS A 220 -13.22 -31.98 -30.83
C LYS A 220 -12.52 -33.29 -30.50
N ASN A 221 -12.82 -34.35 -31.26
CA ASN A 221 -12.21 -35.66 -31.06
C ASN A 221 -10.68 -35.64 -31.26
N LYS A 222 -10.17 -34.83 -32.19
CA LYS A 222 -8.70 -34.66 -32.37
C LYS A 222 -8.07 -33.92 -31.20
N VAL A 223 -8.72 -32.87 -30.70
CA VAL A 223 -8.24 -32.11 -29.53
C VAL A 223 -8.23 -33.00 -28.28
N LEU A 224 -9.29 -33.76 -28.04
CA LEU A 224 -9.33 -34.73 -26.93
C LEU A 224 -8.29 -35.84 -27.07
N ARG A 225 -8.01 -36.30 -28.30
CA ARG A 225 -6.91 -37.23 -28.55
C ARG A 225 -5.54 -36.62 -28.23
N ALA A 226 -5.29 -35.39 -28.64
CA ALA A 226 -4.05 -34.68 -28.31
C ALA A 226 -3.89 -34.51 -26.79
N TYR A 227 -4.97 -34.18 -26.08
CA TYR A 227 -5.01 -34.14 -24.61
C TYR A 227 -4.70 -35.51 -24.00
N ASN A 228 -5.32 -36.60 -24.48
CA ASN A 228 -5.04 -37.94 -23.98
C ASN A 228 -3.59 -38.39 -24.23
N ILE A 229 -2.95 -37.90 -25.28
CA ILE A 229 -1.51 -38.10 -25.49
C ILE A 229 -0.70 -37.31 -24.44
N LEU A 230 -1.08 -36.07 -24.14
CA LEU A 230 -0.41 -35.24 -23.14
C LEU A 230 -0.44 -35.87 -21.75
N VAL A 231 -1.58 -36.40 -21.31
CA VAL A 231 -1.73 -37.02 -19.98
C VAL A 231 -1.17 -38.46 -19.90
N GLY A 232 -0.76 -39.03 -21.03
CA GLY A 232 -0.16 -40.37 -21.10
C GLY A 232 -1.14 -41.53 -21.30
N ASP A 233 -2.42 -41.25 -21.52
CA ASP A 233 -3.46 -42.27 -21.79
C ASP A 233 -3.38 -42.84 -23.21
N LEU A 234 -2.77 -42.12 -24.15
CA LEU A 234 -2.56 -42.55 -25.52
C LEU A 234 -1.08 -42.48 -25.93
N ASP A 235 -0.63 -43.51 -26.64
CA ASP A 235 0.72 -43.64 -27.17
C ASP A 235 0.95 -42.70 -28.36
N CYS A 236 1.85 -41.74 -28.20
CA CYS A 236 2.17 -40.73 -29.22
C CYS A 236 2.79 -41.31 -30.50
N SER A 237 3.50 -42.46 -30.41
CA SER A 237 4.19 -43.06 -31.56
C SER A 237 3.25 -43.58 -32.65
N LYS A 238 1.98 -43.80 -32.29
CA LYS A 238 0.94 -44.34 -33.17
C LYS A 238 0.09 -43.26 -33.83
N GLU A 239 0.19 -42.01 -33.40
CA GLU A 239 -0.67 -40.94 -33.90
C GLU A 239 -0.01 -40.19 -35.06
N LYS A 240 -0.60 -40.32 -36.25
CA LYS A 240 -0.08 -39.68 -37.46
C LYS A 240 -0.23 -38.16 -37.38
N GLY A 241 0.88 -37.46 -37.61
CA GLY A 241 0.94 -36.00 -37.59
C GLY A 241 1.25 -35.41 -36.22
N TYR A 242 1.51 -36.25 -35.21
CA TYR A 242 1.96 -35.80 -33.89
C TYR A 242 3.32 -35.10 -34.02
N CYS A 243 3.44 -33.93 -33.37
CA CYS A 243 4.67 -33.15 -33.32
C CYS A 243 5.20 -33.14 -31.88
N ALA A 244 6.31 -33.85 -31.63
CA ALA A 244 6.92 -33.92 -30.30
C ALA A 244 7.42 -32.56 -29.80
N ALA A 245 7.92 -31.70 -30.70
CA ALA A 245 8.43 -30.37 -30.36
C ALA A 245 7.36 -29.46 -29.76
N LEU A 246 6.06 -29.67 -30.06
CA LEU A 246 4.98 -28.89 -29.46
C LEU A 246 4.77 -29.19 -27.98
N TYR A 247 5.05 -30.43 -27.55
CA TYR A 247 4.91 -30.85 -26.14
C TYR A 247 6.26 -30.92 -25.42
N GLU A 248 7.32 -30.41 -26.04
CA GLU A 248 8.60 -30.22 -25.37
C GLU A 248 8.43 -29.27 -24.17
N GLY A 249 9.02 -29.63 -23.03
CA GLY A 249 8.83 -28.89 -21.77
C GLY A 249 7.56 -29.29 -20.98
N LEU A 250 6.75 -30.24 -21.47
CA LEU A 250 5.63 -30.81 -20.74
C LEU A 250 5.94 -32.25 -20.32
N ARG A 251 5.54 -32.64 -19.12
CA ARG A 251 5.61 -34.03 -18.64
C ARG A 251 4.31 -34.39 -17.94
N CYS A 252 3.93 -35.66 -17.96
CA CYS A 252 2.80 -36.14 -17.18
C CYS A 252 3.27 -37.10 -16.08
N CYS A 253 2.52 -37.14 -14.99
CA CYS A 253 2.58 -38.15 -13.95
C CYS A 253 1.26 -38.94 -13.99
N PRO A 254 1.17 -40.05 -14.76
CA PRO A 254 -0.09 -40.76 -14.96
C PRO A 254 -0.70 -41.33 -13.68
N HIS A 255 0.15 -41.64 -12.68
CA HIS A 255 -0.30 -42.21 -11.41
C HIS A 255 -0.96 -41.18 -10.48
N GLU A 256 -0.49 -39.94 -10.53
CA GLU A 256 -1.03 -38.83 -9.73
C GLU A 256 -1.97 -37.94 -10.54
N HIS A 257 -2.19 -38.25 -11.81
CA HIS A 257 -3.04 -37.49 -12.73
C HIS A 257 -2.61 -36.02 -12.88
N HIS A 258 -1.30 -35.76 -12.81
CA HIS A 258 -0.72 -34.42 -12.92
C HIS A 258 0.01 -34.18 -14.24
N ILE A 259 0.04 -32.93 -14.67
CA ILE A 259 0.82 -32.41 -15.79
C ILE A 259 1.82 -31.40 -15.21
N HIS A 260 3.10 -31.63 -15.46
CA HIS A 260 4.20 -30.75 -15.09
C HIS A 260 4.55 -29.87 -16.28
N VAL A 261 4.32 -28.57 -16.15
CA VAL A 261 4.72 -27.57 -17.14
C VAL A 261 6.13 -27.06 -16.80
N CYS A 262 6.99 -26.86 -17.80
CA CYS A 262 8.33 -26.31 -17.59
C CYS A 262 8.24 -24.95 -16.86
N CYS A 263 8.99 -24.82 -15.76
CA CYS A 263 8.97 -23.66 -14.88
C CYS A 263 9.86 -22.50 -15.37
N GLU A 264 10.34 -22.55 -16.61
CA GLU A 264 11.12 -21.46 -17.20
C GLU A 264 10.23 -20.28 -17.58
N THR A 265 10.61 -19.07 -17.16
CA THR A 265 9.82 -17.84 -17.38
C THR A 265 9.48 -17.61 -18.86
N ASP A 266 10.42 -17.86 -19.78
CA ASP A 266 10.20 -17.69 -21.22
C ASP A 266 9.18 -18.71 -21.76
N PHE A 267 9.21 -19.94 -21.24
CA PHE A 267 8.24 -20.98 -21.60
C PHE A 267 6.83 -20.62 -21.12
N ILE A 268 6.72 -20.15 -19.87
CA ILE A 268 5.46 -19.66 -19.30
C ILE A 268 4.94 -18.45 -20.09
N ALA A 269 5.80 -17.48 -20.39
CA ALA A 269 5.44 -16.31 -21.20
C ALA A 269 4.88 -16.71 -22.58
N HIS A 270 5.50 -17.71 -23.23
CA HIS A 270 5.05 -18.24 -24.52
C HIS A 270 3.68 -18.93 -24.42
N LEU A 271 3.44 -19.72 -23.37
CA LEU A 271 2.13 -20.34 -23.14
C LEU A 271 1.04 -19.32 -22.85
N LEU A 272 1.33 -18.34 -21.99
CA LEU A 272 0.38 -17.27 -21.66
C LEU A 272 0.09 -16.37 -22.88
N GLY A 273 1.10 -16.11 -23.73
CA GLY A 273 0.94 -15.38 -24.98
C GLY A 273 0.00 -16.08 -25.98
N ARG A 274 -0.05 -17.41 -25.99
CA ARG A 274 -1.06 -18.16 -26.77
C ARG A 274 -2.48 -17.93 -26.27
N ALA A 275 -2.65 -17.78 -24.95
CA ALA A 275 -3.95 -17.62 -24.31
C ALA A 275 -4.46 -16.16 -24.32
N GLU A 276 -3.57 -15.17 -24.43
CA GLU A 276 -3.91 -13.73 -24.42
C GLU A 276 -5.10 -13.34 -25.33
N PRO A 277 -5.22 -13.85 -26.59
CA PRO A 277 -6.35 -13.54 -27.45
C PRO A 277 -7.71 -13.93 -26.87
N GLU A 278 -7.75 -14.90 -25.94
CA GLU A 278 -8.98 -15.38 -25.31
C GLU A 278 -9.55 -14.40 -24.29
N PHE A 279 -8.74 -13.45 -23.81
CA PHE A 279 -9.08 -12.43 -22.83
C PHE A 279 -9.21 -11.03 -23.43
N ALA A 280 -8.70 -10.80 -24.66
CA ALA A 280 -8.62 -9.50 -25.34
C ALA A 280 -9.96 -8.85 -25.73
N GLY A 281 -11.11 -9.44 -25.37
CA GLY A 281 -12.41 -8.76 -25.42
C GLY A 281 -12.77 -8.20 -26.80
N GLY A 282 -12.45 -8.94 -27.87
CA GLY A 282 -12.70 -8.53 -29.25
C GLY A 282 -12.66 -9.66 -30.27
N TYR A 283 -12.22 -10.86 -29.88
CA TYR A 283 -12.28 -12.03 -30.75
C TYR A 283 -13.70 -12.58 -30.75
N GLU A 284 -14.44 -12.28 -31.82
CA GLU A 284 -15.72 -12.88 -32.13
C GLU A 284 -15.65 -14.42 -31.98
N ARG A 285 -16.78 -15.05 -31.69
CA ARG A 285 -16.99 -16.51 -31.69
C ARG A 285 -16.79 -17.08 -33.09
N ARG A 286 -15.56 -17.01 -33.61
CA ARG A 286 -15.17 -17.59 -34.89
C ARG A 286 -15.09 -19.09 -34.69
N GLU A 287 -15.62 -19.83 -35.66
CA GLU A 287 -15.47 -21.27 -35.69
C GLU A 287 -13.98 -21.60 -35.83
N ARG A 288 -13.45 -22.31 -34.84
CA ARG A 288 -12.10 -22.87 -34.88
C ARG A 288 -12.15 -24.32 -35.33
N HIS A 289 -11.12 -24.75 -36.03
CA HIS A 289 -11.00 -26.11 -36.55
C HIS A 289 -9.61 -26.66 -36.35
N ALA A 290 -9.51 -27.80 -35.66
CA ALA A 290 -8.31 -28.62 -35.59
C ALA A 290 -8.37 -29.70 -36.69
N LYS A 291 -7.90 -29.38 -37.89
CA LYS A 291 -7.96 -30.30 -39.05
C LYS A 291 -6.96 -31.45 -38.94
N THR A 292 -5.82 -31.17 -38.32
CA THR A 292 -4.69 -32.09 -38.12
C THR A 292 -4.36 -32.18 -36.62
N ILE A 293 -3.61 -33.21 -36.22
CA ILE A 293 -3.35 -33.45 -34.80
C ILE A 293 -2.35 -32.45 -34.20
N ASP A 294 -1.41 -31.92 -34.98
CA ASP A 294 -0.51 -30.82 -34.58
C ASP A 294 -1.29 -29.52 -34.28
N ILE A 295 -2.29 -29.18 -35.10
CA ILE A 295 -3.20 -28.07 -34.78
C ILE A 295 -3.99 -28.39 -33.51
N ALA A 296 -4.40 -29.65 -33.33
CA ALA A 296 -5.08 -30.06 -32.11
C ALA A 296 -4.17 -29.95 -30.86
N GLN A 297 -2.88 -30.23 -30.99
CA GLN A 297 -1.88 -30.01 -29.93
C GLN A 297 -1.75 -28.53 -29.59
N GLU A 298 -1.72 -27.63 -30.58
CA GLU A 298 -1.70 -26.18 -30.36
C GLU A 298 -2.94 -25.68 -29.60
N GLU A 299 -4.12 -26.24 -29.85
CA GLU A 299 -5.34 -25.92 -29.08
C GLU A 299 -5.24 -26.42 -27.63
N VAL A 300 -4.60 -27.57 -27.37
CA VAL A 300 -4.30 -28.04 -26.00
C VAL A 300 -3.32 -27.10 -25.30
N LEU A 301 -2.26 -26.65 -25.99
CA LEU A 301 -1.31 -25.67 -25.44
C LEU A 301 -2.00 -24.33 -25.13
N THR A 302 -2.94 -23.91 -25.98
CA THR A 302 -3.77 -22.72 -25.71
C THR A 302 -4.59 -22.91 -24.42
N CYS A 303 -5.17 -24.10 -24.21
CA CYS A 303 -5.93 -24.40 -22.99
C CYS A 303 -5.05 -24.47 -21.73
N LEU A 304 -3.82 -25.01 -21.83
CA LEU A 304 -2.83 -24.93 -20.75
C LEU A 304 -2.51 -23.47 -20.40
N GLY A 305 -2.30 -22.63 -21.42
CA GLY A 305 -2.08 -21.20 -21.24
C GLY A 305 -3.26 -20.50 -20.56
N ILE A 306 -4.50 -20.81 -20.95
CA ILE A 306 -5.72 -20.26 -20.31
C ILE A 306 -5.76 -20.68 -18.83
N HIS A 307 -5.54 -21.96 -18.54
CA HIS A 307 -5.57 -22.50 -17.19
C HIS A 307 -4.53 -21.81 -16.28
N LEU A 308 -3.29 -21.71 -16.74
CA LEU A 308 -2.21 -21.02 -16.01
C LEU A 308 -2.50 -19.53 -15.85
N TYR A 309 -3.04 -18.86 -16.88
CA TYR A 309 -3.38 -17.45 -16.82
C TYR A 309 -4.44 -17.19 -15.74
N GLU A 310 -5.51 -18.00 -15.71
CA GLU A 310 -6.57 -17.87 -14.71
C GLU A 310 -6.07 -18.18 -13.30
N ARG A 311 -5.21 -19.19 -13.13
CA ARG A 311 -4.58 -19.52 -11.84
C ARG A 311 -3.69 -18.38 -11.34
N LEU A 312 -2.79 -17.86 -12.18
CA LEU A 312 -1.91 -16.74 -11.86
C LEU A 312 -2.72 -15.46 -11.56
N HIS A 313 -3.79 -15.20 -12.32
CA HIS A 313 -4.69 -14.07 -12.07
C HIS A 313 -5.40 -14.21 -10.71
N ARG A 314 -5.87 -15.41 -10.36
CA ARG A 314 -6.47 -15.69 -9.04
C ARG A 314 -5.46 -15.42 -7.92
N ILE A 315 -4.22 -15.91 -8.07
CA ILE A 315 -3.16 -15.67 -7.09
C ILE A 315 -2.87 -14.17 -6.97
N TRP A 316 -2.75 -13.46 -8.09
CA TRP A 316 -2.56 -12.02 -8.10
C TRP A 316 -3.66 -11.27 -7.35
N GLN A 317 -4.93 -11.62 -7.60
CA GLN A 317 -6.05 -11.00 -6.91
C GLN A 317 -6.01 -11.24 -5.40
N LYS A 318 -5.78 -12.49 -4.99
CA LYS A 318 -5.72 -12.88 -3.58
C LYS A 318 -4.57 -12.18 -2.87
N LEU A 319 -3.37 -12.20 -3.47
CA LEU A 319 -2.18 -11.52 -2.95
C LEU A 319 -2.44 -10.01 -2.75
N ARG A 320 -3.03 -9.34 -3.75
CA ARG A 320 -3.34 -7.90 -3.67
C ARG A 320 -4.41 -7.58 -2.63
N ALA A 321 -5.43 -8.43 -2.51
CA ALA A 321 -6.50 -8.26 -1.53
C ALA A 321 -6.00 -8.40 -0.10
N GLU A 322 -5.20 -9.43 0.17
CA GLU A 322 -4.60 -9.63 1.50
C GLU A 322 -3.54 -8.58 1.81
N GLU A 323 -2.73 -8.14 0.83
CA GLU A 323 -1.72 -7.09 1.06
C GLU A 323 -2.39 -5.78 1.45
N GLN A 324 -3.45 -5.39 0.73
CA GLN A 324 -4.22 -4.20 1.07
C GLN A 324 -4.87 -4.33 2.46
N THR A 325 -5.44 -5.48 2.77
CA THR A 325 -6.10 -5.73 4.07
C THR A 325 -5.10 -5.64 5.21
N TRP A 326 -3.94 -6.26 5.07
CA TRP A 326 -2.84 -6.19 6.04
C TRP A 326 -2.34 -4.76 6.22
N GLN A 327 -2.07 -4.02 5.13
CA GLN A 327 -1.61 -2.64 5.22
C GLN A 327 -2.62 -1.75 5.94
N MET A 328 -3.91 -1.90 5.62
CA MET A 328 -4.98 -1.17 6.28
C MET A 328 -5.01 -1.47 7.78
N LEU A 329 -4.98 -2.75 8.17
CA LEU A 329 -4.98 -3.14 9.58
C LEU A 329 -3.74 -2.61 10.31
N PHE A 330 -2.57 -2.74 9.70
CA PHE A 330 -1.31 -2.30 10.26
C PHE A 330 -1.30 -0.79 10.54
N TYR A 331 -1.61 0.04 9.54
CA TYR A 331 -1.59 1.49 9.73
C TYR A 331 -2.73 2.00 10.62
N LEU A 332 -3.90 1.35 10.58
CA LEU A 332 -5.00 1.66 11.48
C LEU A 332 -4.63 1.33 12.93
N GLY A 333 -3.95 0.21 13.14
CA GLY A 333 -3.45 -0.18 14.44
C GLY A 333 -2.45 0.82 15.02
N ILE A 334 -1.51 1.28 14.19
CA ILE A 334 -0.57 2.36 14.57
C ILE A 334 -1.32 3.64 14.95
N ASP A 335 -2.29 4.07 14.13
CA ASP A 335 -3.05 5.30 14.40
C ASP A 335 -3.86 5.20 15.70
N ALA A 336 -4.48 4.04 15.96
CA ALA A 336 -5.24 3.80 17.18
C ALA A 336 -4.33 3.84 18.42
N LEU A 337 -3.15 3.19 18.37
CA LEU A 337 -2.16 3.24 19.43
C LEU A 337 -1.62 4.65 19.67
N ARG A 338 -1.33 5.40 18.59
CA ARG A 338 -0.91 6.81 18.68
C ARG A 338 -1.95 7.66 19.39
N LYS A 339 -3.22 7.58 18.97
CA LYS A 339 -4.32 8.34 19.57
C LYS A 339 -4.50 7.99 21.04
N SER A 340 -4.41 6.71 21.39
CA SER A 340 -4.47 6.25 22.78
C SER A 340 -3.32 6.82 23.63
N PHE A 341 -2.10 6.82 23.09
CA PHE A 341 -0.93 7.46 23.71
C PHE A 341 -1.12 8.96 23.91
N GLU A 342 -1.52 9.69 22.87
CA GLU A 342 -1.74 11.14 22.94
C GLU A 342 -2.82 11.48 23.98
N MET A 343 -3.94 10.75 24.01
CA MET A 343 -4.97 10.92 25.04
C MET A 343 -4.48 10.62 26.46
N ALA A 344 -3.52 9.70 26.62
CA ALA A 344 -2.91 9.42 27.92
C ALA A 344 -1.99 10.56 28.38
N VAL A 345 -1.22 11.14 27.45
CA VAL A 345 -0.38 12.30 27.72
C VAL A 345 -1.22 13.52 28.11
N GLU A 346 -2.28 13.81 27.36
CA GLU A 346 -3.23 14.90 27.67
C GLU A 346 -3.85 14.75 29.05
N ARG A 347 -4.21 13.51 29.44
CA ARG A 347 -4.74 13.22 30.78
C ARG A 347 -3.74 13.52 31.90
N VAL A 348 -2.45 13.30 31.67
CA VAL A 348 -1.40 13.60 32.66
C VAL A 348 -1.03 15.08 32.68
N GLN A 349 -1.03 15.74 31.52
CA GLN A 349 -0.82 17.18 31.41
C GLN A 349 -1.99 17.99 31.98
N GLY A 350 -3.19 17.41 32.01
CA GLY A 350 -4.41 18.05 32.51
C GLY A 350 -4.98 19.10 31.55
N ILE A 351 -4.41 19.22 30.34
CA ILE A 351 -4.78 20.16 29.28
C ILE A 351 -4.70 19.37 27.96
N SER A 352 -5.71 19.51 27.10
CA SER A 352 -5.70 18.89 25.78
C SER A 352 -4.73 19.60 24.83
N ARG A 353 -4.25 18.91 23.78
CA ARG A 353 -3.37 19.52 22.77
C ARG A 353 -3.99 20.72 22.07
N LEU A 354 -5.31 20.71 21.89
CA LEU A 354 -6.05 21.82 21.32
C LEU A 354 -6.02 23.04 22.25
N GLU A 355 -6.25 22.83 23.55
CA GLU A 355 -6.19 23.88 24.56
C GLU A 355 -4.77 24.45 24.67
N GLN A 356 -3.74 23.61 24.68
CA GLN A 356 -2.34 24.06 24.67
C GLN A 356 -2.04 24.94 23.44
N LEU A 357 -2.48 24.53 22.25
CA LEU A 357 -2.29 25.33 21.04
C LEU A 357 -3.05 26.68 21.13
N CYS A 358 -4.26 26.68 21.68
CA CYS A 358 -5.02 27.90 21.91
C CYS A 358 -4.31 28.85 22.89
N GLU A 359 -3.71 28.32 23.96
CA GLU A 359 -2.90 29.09 24.89
C GLU A 359 -1.64 29.66 24.22
N GLU A 360 -0.88 28.84 23.49
CA GLU A 360 0.32 29.27 22.76
C GLU A 360 0.02 30.38 21.74
N LEU A 361 -1.07 30.26 20.98
CA LEU A 361 -1.52 31.30 20.05
C LEU A 361 -1.91 32.59 20.78
N SER A 362 -2.61 32.47 21.90
CA SER A 362 -3.02 33.61 22.74
C SER A 362 -1.81 34.33 23.35
N GLU A 363 -0.80 33.58 23.80
CA GLU A 363 0.46 34.13 24.30
C GLU A 363 1.27 34.82 23.20
N GLU A 364 1.29 34.24 21.99
CA GLU A 364 1.97 34.85 20.84
C GLU A 364 1.29 36.17 20.43
N GLU A 365 -0.05 36.23 20.44
CA GLU A 365 -0.81 37.45 20.22
C GLU A 365 -0.50 38.50 21.30
N ARG A 366 -0.53 38.14 22.58
CA ARG A 366 -0.15 39.06 23.67
C ARG A 366 1.29 39.56 23.53
N ALA A 367 2.22 38.71 23.12
CA ALA A 367 3.61 39.09 22.88
C ALA A 367 3.74 40.05 21.69
N LYS A 368 2.96 39.85 20.62
CA LYS A 368 2.88 40.76 19.47
C LYS A 368 2.31 42.12 19.89
N GLU A 369 1.24 42.16 20.68
CA GLU A 369 0.66 43.39 21.22
C GLU A 369 1.65 44.15 22.11
N LEU A 370 2.32 43.47 23.04
CA LEU A 370 3.35 44.08 23.90
C LEU A 370 4.51 44.65 23.08
N LYS A 371 4.93 43.97 22.00
CA LYS A 371 5.95 44.48 21.06
C LYS A 371 5.45 45.72 20.31
N GLN A 372 4.18 45.75 19.88
CA GLN A 372 3.58 46.91 19.22
C GLN A 372 3.44 48.09 20.18
N GLU A 373 3.02 47.86 21.43
CA GLU A 373 2.86 48.90 22.43
C GLU A 373 4.22 49.49 22.84
N LYS A 374 5.24 48.66 23.04
CA LYS A 374 6.63 49.12 23.23
C LYS A 374 7.13 49.96 22.04
N LYS A 375 6.77 49.59 20.80
CA LYS A 375 7.09 50.40 19.60
C LYS A 375 6.33 51.74 19.60
N ARG A 376 5.04 51.77 19.98
CA ARG A 376 4.22 52.99 20.09
C ARG A 376 4.75 53.93 21.18
N GLN A 377 5.11 53.40 22.35
CA GLN A 377 5.71 54.17 23.44
C GLN A 377 7.08 54.74 23.06
N LYS A 378 7.95 53.96 22.39
CA LYS A 378 9.22 54.47 21.84
C LYS A 378 9.01 55.62 20.83
N ARG A 379 7.98 55.54 19.98
CA ARG A 379 7.62 56.64 19.05
C ARG A 379 7.09 57.88 19.79
N LYS A 380 6.27 57.71 20.84
CA LYS A 380 5.78 58.83 21.67
C LYS A 380 6.93 59.51 22.43
N ASN A 381 7.86 58.76 23.03
CA ASN A 381 9.00 59.31 23.75
C ASN A 381 9.97 60.06 22.81
N ARG A 382 10.19 59.57 21.58
CA ARG A 382 10.94 60.30 20.56
C ARG A 382 10.28 61.63 20.16
N ARG A 383 8.94 61.70 20.13
CA ARG A 383 8.21 62.94 19.85
C ARG A 383 8.28 63.94 21.01
N LYS A 384 8.22 63.47 22.27
CA LYS A 384 8.39 64.32 23.45
C LYS A 384 9.81 64.91 23.56
N ASN A 385 10.85 64.12 23.27
CA ASN A 385 12.23 64.63 23.24
C ASN A 385 12.50 65.63 22.10
N LYS A 386 11.68 65.63 21.04
CA LYS A 386 11.81 66.60 19.94
C LYS A 386 11.14 67.95 20.24
N CYS A 387 10.22 68.01 21.22
CA CYS A 387 9.49 69.23 21.58
C CYS A 387 10.09 69.97 22.79
N GLY A 388 11.20 69.48 23.35
CA GLY A 388 11.87 70.06 24.51
C GLY A 388 13.20 70.76 24.18
N PHE A 389 13.51 70.98 22.91
CA PHE A 389 14.78 71.56 22.44
C PHE A 389 14.57 72.78 21.54
N GLU A 390 13.57 73.61 21.86
CA GLU A 390 13.31 74.90 21.18
C GLU A 390 13.31 76.11 22.15
N GLN A 391 13.95 76.01 23.31
CA GLN A 391 14.33 77.18 24.09
C GLN A 391 15.82 77.08 24.42
N GLU A 392 16.55 78.17 24.11
CA GLU A 392 18.01 78.36 24.17
C GLU A 392 18.78 77.91 22.92
N VAL A 393 18.86 78.82 21.93
CA VAL A 393 20.07 79.61 21.59
C VAL A 393 19.68 80.60 20.48
N GLU A 394 19.54 81.88 20.83
CA GLU A 394 19.73 83.00 19.89
C GLU A 394 21.23 83.28 19.79
N GLY A 395 21.75 83.57 18.59
CA GLY A 395 23.11 84.09 18.43
C GLY A 395 23.78 83.92 17.07
N GLU A 396 23.26 84.59 16.04
CA GLU A 396 24.01 85.33 14.99
C GLU A 396 25.08 84.63 14.10
N LYS A 397 24.77 84.46 12.79
CA LYS A 397 25.23 85.32 11.66
C LYS A 397 25.01 84.67 10.27
N ASP A 398 24.05 85.24 9.55
CA ASP A 398 24.15 85.81 8.19
C ASP A 398 25.08 85.17 7.13
N LYS A 399 24.51 84.55 6.10
CA LYS A 399 24.48 85.09 4.72
C LYS A 399 23.83 84.14 3.69
N SER A 400 22.94 84.77 2.93
CA SER A 400 22.21 84.50 1.68
C SER A 400 22.65 83.43 0.65
N LEU A 401 21.61 82.78 0.10
CA LEU A 401 21.27 82.52 -1.33
C LEU A 401 21.78 81.26 -2.08
N ASP A 402 20.77 80.47 -2.47
CA ASP A 402 20.51 79.82 -3.78
C ASP A 402 21.11 78.46 -4.22
N GLU A 403 20.25 77.76 -4.98
CA GLU A 403 20.41 76.57 -5.86
C GLU A 403 20.46 75.18 -5.18
N VAL A 404 19.39 74.37 -5.19
CA VAL A 404 18.75 73.62 -6.30
C VAL A 404 19.68 72.59 -6.96
N MET A 405 19.43 71.32 -6.61
CA MET A 405 19.45 70.13 -7.50
C MET A 405 20.76 69.71 -8.18
N THR A 406 21.46 68.74 -7.58
CA THR A 406 22.23 67.61 -8.18
C THR A 406 23.03 66.99 -7.01
N ASP A 407 22.89 65.74 -6.60
CA ASP A 407 23.22 64.53 -7.36
C ASP A 407 22.50 63.31 -6.76
N LEU A 408 21.65 62.73 -7.57
CA LEU A 408 21.34 61.30 -7.57
C LEU A 408 22.53 60.58 -8.23
N MET A 409 22.93 59.44 -7.64
CA MET A 409 23.87 58.43 -8.14
C MET A 409 25.36 58.58 -7.78
N ARG A 410 25.76 57.88 -6.73
CA ARG A 410 26.88 56.89 -6.72
C ARG A 410 26.69 55.96 -5.51
N LEU A 411 25.94 54.86 -5.70
CA LEU A 411 26.45 53.47 -5.74
C LEU A 411 27.23 53.09 -4.46
N CYS A 412 26.58 52.39 -3.53
CA CYS A 412 26.55 50.92 -3.39
C CYS A 412 27.78 50.35 -2.68
N SER A 413 27.58 49.83 -1.46
CA SER A 413 28.31 48.68 -0.87
C SER A 413 27.59 48.12 0.39
N SER A 414 26.51 47.35 0.18
CA SER A 414 26.08 46.11 0.89
C SER A 414 25.89 46.06 2.44
N PRO A 415 25.26 45.00 3.04
CA PRO A 415 24.31 43.98 2.55
C PRO A 415 23.07 43.74 3.47
N SER A 416 22.18 42.86 3.00
CA SER A 416 21.23 42.00 3.77
C SER A 416 19.89 42.59 4.25
N LEU A 417 18.82 42.31 3.48
CA LEU A 417 17.47 41.88 3.93
C LEU A 417 16.51 41.84 2.74
N SER A 418 16.87 41.11 1.69
CA SER A 418 15.91 40.58 0.73
C SER A 418 15.32 39.30 1.33
N SER A 419 13.98 39.25 1.45
CA SER A 419 13.10 38.05 1.46
C SER A 419 11.88 38.11 2.38
N LEU A 420 11.45 39.27 2.90
CA LEU A 420 10.29 39.29 3.83
C LEU A 420 9.20 40.34 3.62
N ILE A 421 9.08 40.96 2.44
CA ILE A 421 7.89 41.79 2.14
C ILE A 421 7.53 41.68 0.66
N ALA A 422 6.89 40.57 0.27
CA ALA A 422 6.12 40.47 -0.96
C ALA A 422 5.24 39.21 -0.94
N LEU A 423 4.19 39.18 -0.11
CA LEU A 423 3.06 38.25 -0.36
C LEU A 423 1.78 38.50 0.47
N PHE A 424 1.48 39.73 0.88
CA PHE A 424 0.12 40.09 1.27
C PHE A 424 -0.11 41.58 0.99
N ILE A 425 -1.29 41.91 0.45
CA ILE A 425 -1.74 43.22 -0.08
C ILE A 425 -1.26 43.37 -1.54
N ILE A 426 -2.06 43.16 -2.60
CA ILE A 426 -3.37 43.75 -2.94
C ILE A 426 -4.12 42.82 -3.94
N LEU A 427 -5.31 42.38 -3.56
CA LEU A 427 -6.45 42.09 -4.46
C LEU A 427 -7.63 42.73 -3.69
N PRO A 428 -8.32 43.74 -4.25
CA PRO A 428 -9.32 43.44 -5.27
C PRO A 428 -9.51 44.53 -6.34
N GLU A 429 -9.63 44.12 -7.61
CA GLU A 429 -10.45 44.84 -8.60
C GLU A 429 -11.39 43.83 -9.26
N ILE A 430 -12.66 43.90 -8.83
CA ILE A 430 -13.82 43.42 -9.58
C ILE A 430 -14.29 44.63 -10.39
N LEU A 431 -14.25 44.56 -11.73
CA LEU A 431 -15.23 45.13 -12.68
C LEU A 431 -14.63 45.21 -14.10
N GLN A 432 -14.76 44.12 -14.86
CA GLN A 432 -15.42 44.12 -16.17
C GLN A 432 -15.73 42.69 -16.62
#